data_AF-G8RVF0-F1
#
_entry.id   AF-G8RVF0-F1
#
_cell.length_a   1.000
_cell.length_b   1.000
_cell.length_c   1.000
_cell.angle_alpha   90.00
_cell.angle_beta   90.00
_cell.angle_gamma   90.00
#
_symmetry.space_group_name_H-M   'P 1'
#
loop_
_entity.id
_entity.type
_entity.pdbx_description
1 polymer ?
#
loop_
_entity_poly.entity_id
_entity_poly.type
_entity_poly.pdbx_seq_one_letter_code
_entity_poly.pdbx_strand_id
1 'polypeptide(L)'
;MLAQRIAAALNAGVTDVGFFWLTGLAKDGTIVVANNYGLGYIPESVNLPEQVRMATADESIPAAVRGSWATYPILALHGWAQHHDTDLRAVIATEDQFKGFDPGAPKIVLRPDDIPDNGNMDGRHRLQVISPGTAIKLAAVSSSGLSDLLPPPPTDANAPEDQRSQLWFEVFRPLLSNVPDRAAVQLAAFVSYADHAQELALHRAHTATDPADQRAAIADWIYWQHLSVLMSDALATAATV
;
A
#
# COMPACT_ATOMS: atom_id res chain seq x y z
N MET A 1 1.83 -7.97 22.89
CA MET A 1 0.98 -6.73 22.81
C MET A 1 0.30 -6.62 21.45
N LEU A 2 -0.78 -5.86 21.28
CA LEU A 2 -1.56 -5.81 20.03
C LEU A 2 -0.73 -5.41 18.80
N ALA A 3 0.07 -4.35 18.90
CA ALA A 3 0.96 -3.91 17.81
C ALA A 3 1.94 -4.99 17.36
N GLN A 4 2.46 -5.79 18.30
CA GLN A 4 3.36 -6.91 17.98
C GLN A 4 2.64 -8.03 17.22
N ARG A 5 1.39 -8.34 17.58
CA ARG A 5 0.59 -9.34 16.84
C ARG A 5 0.27 -8.88 15.42
N ILE A 6 -0.04 -7.60 15.24
CA ILE A 6 -0.26 -7.02 13.90
C ILE A 6 1.03 -7.06 13.09
N ALA A 7 2.16 -6.66 13.68
CA ALA A 7 3.46 -6.71 13.02
C ALA A 7 3.84 -8.14 12.60
N ALA A 8 3.57 -9.13 13.46
CA ALA A 8 3.79 -10.55 13.17
C ALA A 8 2.91 -11.02 12.00
N ALA A 9 1.61 -10.74 12.05
CA ALA A 9 0.68 -11.11 10.99
C ALA A 9 1.05 -10.47 9.63
N LEU A 10 1.43 -9.20 9.62
CA LEU A 10 1.87 -8.52 8.38
C LEU A 10 3.12 -9.14 7.76
N ASN A 11 4.00 -9.74 8.57
CA ASN A 11 5.22 -10.41 8.11
C ASN A 11 5.04 -11.93 7.88
N ALA A 12 3.84 -12.46 8.06
CA ALA A 12 3.53 -13.86 7.77
C ALA A 12 3.26 -14.09 6.29
N GLY A 13 3.88 -15.11 5.70
CA GLY A 13 3.59 -15.52 4.32
C GLY A 13 4.01 -14.53 3.23
N VAL A 14 4.92 -13.59 3.53
CA VAL A 14 5.46 -12.65 2.54
C VAL A 14 6.32 -13.42 1.52
N THR A 15 5.91 -13.41 0.26
CA THR A 15 6.60 -14.09 -0.85
C THR A 15 7.22 -13.13 -1.87
N ASP A 16 6.81 -11.87 -1.87
CA ASP A 16 7.31 -10.84 -2.76
C ASP A 16 8.79 -10.51 -2.46
N VAL A 17 9.62 -10.50 -3.51
CA VAL A 17 11.09 -10.38 -3.39
C VAL A 17 11.51 -9.04 -2.78
N GLY A 18 11.90 -9.08 -1.51
CA GLY A 18 12.36 -7.90 -0.80
C GLY A 18 11.21 -7.04 -0.25
N PHE A 19 9.95 -7.46 -0.35
CA PHE A 19 8.84 -6.80 0.33
C PHE A 19 8.95 -7.03 1.84
N PHE A 20 8.69 -6.00 2.62
CA PHE A 20 8.53 -6.16 4.06
C PHE A 20 7.71 -5.04 4.68
N TRP A 21 7.11 -5.34 5.83
CA TRP A 21 6.41 -4.36 6.66
C TRP A 21 7.25 -3.96 7.87
N LEU A 22 7.17 -2.68 8.22
CA LEU A 22 7.54 -2.18 9.55
C LEU A 22 6.29 -1.70 10.27
N THR A 23 6.23 -1.94 11.58
CA THR A 23 5.15 -1.43 12.43
C THR A 23 5.73 -0.49 13.48
N GLY A 24 5.24 0.75 13.50
CA GLY A 24 5.49 1.73 14.55
C GLY A 24 4.37 1.72 15.57
N LEU A 25 4.73 1.88 16.83
CA LEU A 25 3.80 2.15 17.91
C LEU A 25 4.11 3.52 18.48
N ALA A 26 3.20 4.46 18.27
CA ALA A 26 3.35 5.82 18.77
C ALA A 26 3.08 5.91 20.29
N LYS A 27 3.55 7.00 20.92
CA LYS A 27 3.40 7.24 22.38
C LYS A 27 1.95 7.39 22.82
N ASP A 28 1.10 7.92 21.95
CA ASP A 28 -0.36 8.02 22.12
C ASP A 28 -1.08 6.67 22.01
N GLY A 29 -0.37 5.60 21.62
CA GLY A 29 -0.92 4.26 21.43
C GLY A 29 -1.33 3.94 19.99
N THR A 30 -1.22 4.88 19.06
CA THR A 30 -1.54 4.65 17.65
C THR A 30 -0.60 3.63 17.03
N ILE A 31 -1.15 2.69 16.26
CA ILE A 31 -0.39 1.70 15.50
C ILE A 31 -0.30 2.18 14.06
N VAL A 32 0.90 2.43 13.59
CA VAL A 32 1.18 2.89 12.23
C VAL A 32 2.05 1.86 11.51
N VAL A 33 1.75 1.58 10.25
CA VAL A 33 2.49 0.62 9.43
C VAL A 33 2.98 1.27 8.15
N ALA A 34 4.07 0.74 7.62
CA ALA A 34 4.64 1.12 6.33
C ALA A 34 5.32 -0.09 5.69
N ASN A 35 5.40 -0.11 4.36
CA ASN A 35 6.20 -1.07 3.61
C ASN A 35 7.08 -0.37 2.58
N ASN A 36 7.97 -1.11 1.94
CA ASN A 36 9.02 -0.59 1.06
C ASN A 36 8.68 -0.67 -0.44
N TYR A 37 7.48 -1.09 -0.83
CA TYR A 37 7.16 -1.34 -2.24
C TYR A 37 6.57 -0.15 -2.98
N GLY A 38 5.98 0.80 -2.27
CA GLY A 38 5.37 1.97 -2.86
C GLY A 38 4.59 2.73 -1.82
N LEU A 39 3.98 3.83 -2.24
CA LEU A 39 3.19 4.64 -1.34
C LEU A 39 1.75 4.09 -1.30
N GLY A 40 1.21 3.86 -0.09
CA GLY A 40 -0.16 3.37 0.11
C GLY A 40 -0.41 1.92 -0.32
N TYR A 41 0.58 1.21 -0.89
CA TYR A 41 0.39 -0.14 -1.39
C TYR A 41 0.07 -1.14 -0.28
N ILE A 42 -1.00 -1.92 -0.46
CA ILE A 42 -1.44 -3.02 0.39
C ILE A 42 -1.76 -4.22 -0.53
N PRO A 43 -1.13 -5.39 -0.33
CA PRO A 43 -1.45 -6.59 -1.08
C PRO A 43 -2.93 -6.97 -0.95
N GLU A 44 -3.50 -7.59 -1.99
CA GLU A 44 -4.93 -7.93 -2.05
C GLU A 44 -5.38 -8.83 -0.88
N SER A 45 -4.52 -9.72 -0.41
CA SER A 45 -4.79 -10.62 0.72
C SER A 45 -4.71 -9.96 2.10
N VAL A 46 -4.30 -8.70 2.19
CA VAL A 46 -4.07 -8.01 3.46
C VAL A 46 -5.24 -7.09 3.79
N ASN A 47 -5.84 -7.34 4.96
CA ASN A 47 -6.75 -6.41 5.60
C ASN A 47 -6.06 -5.77 6.81
N LEU A 48 -6.29 -4.46 7.01
CA LEU A 48 -5.75 -3.75 8.16
C LEU A 48 -6.84 -3.51 9.20
N PRO A 49 -6.63 -3.88 10.48
CA PRO A 49 -7.55 -3.56 11.55
C PRO A 49 -7.89 -2.06 11.62
N GLU A 50 -9.07 -1.72 12.13
CA GLU A 50 -9.59 -0.35 12.12
C GLU A 50 -8.64 0.67 12.75
N GLN A 51 -7.98 0.29 13.85
CA GLN A 51 -7.04 1.12 14.60
C GLN A 51 -5.67 1.32 13.94
N VAL A 52 -5.37 0.63 12.83
CA VAL A 52 -4.06 0.70 12.18
C VAL A 52 -4.03 1.84 11.15
N ARG A 53 -2.97 2.65 11.13
CA ARG A 53 -2.77 3.69 10.11
C ARG A 53 -1.70 3.25 9.12
N MET A 54 -1.89 3.54 7.83
CA MET A 54 -0.86 3.32 6.81
C MET A 54 -0.14 4.65 6.57
N ALA A 55 1.13 4.75 6.98
CA ALA A 55 1.86 6.02 7.00
C ALA A 55 1.88 6.71 5.62
N THR A 56 2.18 5.95 4.57
CA THR A 56 2.32 6.49 3.21
C THR A 56 0.97 6.75 2.51
N ALA A 57 -0.14 6.31 3.10
CA ALA A 57 -1.49 6.62 2.62
C ALA A 57 -2.09 7.87 3.28
N ASP A 58 -1.39 8.51 4.23
CA ASP A 58 -1.91 9.68 4.92
C ASP A 58 -1.76 10.95 4.08
N GLU A 59 -2.80 11.29 3.33
CA GLU A 59 -2.79 12.44 2.41
C GLU A 59 -2.86 13.81 3.11
N SER A 60 -2.98 13.86 4.44
CA SER A 60 -2.71 15.10 5.18
C SER A 60 -1.24 15.51 5.12
N ILE A 61 -0.36 14.56 4.79
CA ILE A 61 1.07 14.75 4.62
C ILE A 61 1.37 15.07 3.14
N PRO A 62 2.12 16.16 2.85
CA PRO A 62 2.42 16.57 1.47
C PRO A 62 3.04 15.45 0.62
N ALA A 63 2.69 15.42 -0.67
CA ALA A 63 3.11 14.37 -1.61
C ALA A 63 4.64 14.23 -1.70
N ALA A 64 5.39 15.35 -1.78
CA ALA A 64 6.86 15.33 -1.75
C ALA A 64 7.42 14.67 -0.49
N VAL A 65 6.84 14.96 0.67
CA VAL A 65 7.28 14.40 1.95
C VAL A 65 7.05 12.88 1.93
N ARG A 66 5.87 12.42 1.54
CA ARG A 66 5.58 10.98 1.41
C ARG A 66 6.48 10.31 0.37
N GLY A 67 6.72 10.96 -0.76
CA GLY A 67 7.65 10.52 -1.81
C GLY A 67 9.06 10.26 -1.32
N SER A 68 9.57 11.12 -0.42
CA SER A 68 10.89 10.95 0.19
C SER A 68 11.04 9.69 1.05
N TRP A 69 9.92 9.07 1.43
CA TRP A 69 9.91 7.82 2.21
C TRP A 69 9.81 6.56 1.37
N ALA A 70 9.62 6.67 0.06
CA ALA A 70 9.55 5.49 -0.82
C ALA A 70 10.81 4.63 -0.69
N THR A 71 10.65 3.30 -0.66
CA THR A 71 11.70 2.31 -0.30
C THR A 71 12.21 2.34 1.15
N TYR A 72 11.84 3.34 1.96
CA TYR A 72 12.36 3.56 3.32
C TYR A 72 11.23 3.61 4.37
N PRO A 73 10.59 2.48 4.69
CA PRO A 73 9.44 2.45 5.59
C PRO A 73 9.72 3.03 6.99
N ILE A 74 10.97 2.98 7.48
CA ILE A 74 11.33 3.59 8.77
C ILE A 74 11.18 5.12 8.75
N LEU A 75 11.50 5.77 7.62
CA LEU A 75 11.30 7.20 7.45
C LEU A 75 9.81 7.55 7.41
N ALA A 76 8.98 6.68 6.81
CA ALA A 76 7.53 6.87 6.81
C ALA A 76 6.95 6.80 8.23
N LEU A 77 7.39 5.87 9.07
CA LEU A 77 6.90 5.76 10.45
C LEU A 77 7.24 7.01 11.28
N HIS A 78 8.48 7.50 11.18
CA HIS A 78 8.90 8.72 11.89
C HIS A 78 8.24 9.97 11.33
N GLY A 79 8.19 10.11 10.01
CA GLY A 79 7.57 11.25 9.36
C GLY A 79 6.07 11.34 9.64
N TRP A 80 5.38 10.20 9.72
CA TRP A 80 3.99 10.15 10.18
C TRP A 80 3.88 10.60 11.63
N ALA A 81 4.69 10.05 12.54
CA ALA A 81 4.65 10.43 13.95
C ALA A 81 4.91 11.93 14.16
N GLN A 82 5.92 12.47 13.47
CA GLN A 82 6.25 13.89 13.50
C GLN A 82 5.11 14.78 13.00
N HIS A 83 4.46 14.40 11.89
CA HIS A 83 3.33 15.16 11.35
C HIS A 83 2.14 15.22 12.32
N HIS A 84 1.93 14.16 13.10
CA HIS A 84 0.85 14.04 14.09
C HIS A 84 1.27 14.45 15.50
N ASP A 85 2.33 15.25 15.65
CA ASP A 85 2.82 15.78 16.92
C ASP A 85 3.04 14.71 18.01
N THR A 86 3.53 13.53 17.61
CA THR A 86 3.82 12.39 18.49
C THR A 86 5.20 11.80 18.20
N ASP A 87 5.61 10.81 18.98
CA ASP A 87 6.86 10.06 18.77
C ASP A 87 6.61 8.56 18.73
N LEU A 88 7.52 7.81 18.10
CA LEU A 88 7.52 6.35 18.18
C LEU A 88 7.98 5.90 19.58
N ARG A 89 7.10 5.18 20.28
CA ARG A 89 7.44 4.45 21.50
C ARG A 89 8.23 3.18 21.19
N ALA A 90 7.93 2.53 20.07
CA ALA A 90 8.67 1.36 19.60
C ALA A 90 8.53 1.17 18.09
N VAL A 91 9.52 0.50 17.49
CA VAL A 91 9.44 -0.07 16.14
C VAL A 91 9.51 -1.59 16.25
N ILE A 92 8.65 -2.27 15.50
CA ILE A 92 8.46 -3.71 15.52
C ILE A 92 8.72 -4.28 14.12
N ALA A 93 9.66 -5.22 14.04
CA ALA A 93 10.12 -5.83 12.79
C ALA A 93 10.85 -7.15 13.08
N THR A 94 11.20 -7.91 12.05
CA THR A 94 12.09 -9.08 12.18
C THR A 94 13.54 -8.66 12.42
N GLU A 95 14.40 -9.59 12.84
CA GLU A 95 15.82 -9.32 13.02
C GLU A 95 16.49 -8.88 11.72
N ASP A 96 16.21 -9.55 10.61
CA ASP A 96 16.76 -9.21 9.29
C ASP A 96 16.36 -7.81 8.85
N GLN A 97 15.12 -7.40 9.13
CA GLN A 97 14.62 -6.06 8.81
C GLN A 97 15.29 -4.97 9.64
N PHE A 98 15.88 -5.28 10.80
CA PHE A 98 16.66 -4.30 11.57
C PHE A 98 18.15 -4.27 11.20
N LYS A 99 18.63 -5.18 10.35
CA LYS A 99 20.06 -5.22 9.98
C LYS A 99 20.44 -3.96 9.22
N GLY A 100 21.52 -3.32 9.66
CA GLY A 100 22.13 -2.19 8.95
C GLY A 100 21.52 -0.81 9.25
N PHE A 101 20.55 -0.67 10.16
CA PHE A 101 20.10 0.65 10.61
C PHE A 101 19.64 0.71 12.08
N ASP A 102 19.73 1.91 12.64
CA ASP A 102 19.09 2.27 13.91
C ASP A 102 17.70 2.85 13.61
N PRO A 103 16.61 2.26 14.12
CA PRO A 103 15.27 2.77 13.92
C PRO A 103 14.99 4.03 14.74
N GLY A 104 15.92 4.56 15.54
CA GLY A 104 15.72 5.82 16.28
C GLY A 104 14.63 5.76 17.37
N ALA A 105 14.20 4.55 17.73
CA ALA A 105 13.22 4.26 18.77
C ALA A 105 13.48 2.84 19.32
N PRO A 106 12.96 2.49 20.52
CA PRO A 106 13.09 1.13 21.06
C PRO A 106 12.66 0.04 20.08
N LYS A 107 13.50 -1.01 19.96
CA LYS A 107 13.25 -2.17 19.09
C LYS A 107 12.39 -3.22 19.80
N ILE A 108 11.40 -3.75 19.09
CA ILE A 108 10.75 -5.02 19.43
C ILE A 108 11.01 -5.98 18.27
N VAL A 109 11.87 -6.96 18.48
CA VAL A 109 12.25 -7.92 17.45
C VAL A 109 11.28 -9.09 17.46
N LEU A 110 10.64 -9.35 16.31
CA LEU A 110 9.82 -10.53 16.07
C LEU A 110 10.73 -11.74 15.86
N ARG A 111 10.52 -12.78 16.68
CA ARG A 111 11.16 -14.08 16.49
C ARG A 111 10.35 -14.90 15.49
N PRO A 112 10.96 -15.90 14.84
CA PRO A 112 10.23 -16.82 13.96
C PRO A 112 8.98 -17.41 14.64
N ASP A 113 9.09 -17.83 15.90
CA ASP A 113 7.97 -18.39 16.69
C ASP A 113 6.86 -17.38 17.02
N ASP A 114 7.11 -16.07 16.85
CA ASP A 114 6.09 -15.04 17.03
C ASP A 114 5.23 -14.85 15.76
N ILE A 115 5.72 -15.30 14.59
CA ILE A 115 5.09 -15.10 13.28
C ILE A 115 4.13 -16.26 13.01
N PRO A 116 2.82 -16.00 12.83
CA PRO A 116 1.86 -17.07 12.51
C PRO A 116 2.08 -17.63 11.10
N ASP A 117 1.52 -18.81 10.83
CA ASP A 117 1.61 -19.47 9.51
C ASP A 117 0.96 -18.64 8.39
N ASN A 118 -0.04 -17.81 8.72
CA ASN A 118 -0.69 -16.89 7.79
C ASN A 118 -0.93 -15.51 8.43
N GLY A 119 -0.99 -14.49 7.59
CA GLY A 119 -1.17 -13.09 7.98
C GLY A 119 -2.61 -12.60 8.02
N ASN A 120 -3.58 -13.52 8.02
CA ASN A 120 -4.99 -13.15 7.91
C ASN A 120 -5.43 -12.33 9.12
N MET A 121 -6.04 -11.18 8.85
CA MET A 121 -6.61 -10.30 9.85
C MET A 121 -8.00 -9.84 9.39
N ASP A 122 -8.89 -9.61 10.34
CA ASP A 122 -10.13 -8.91 10.07
C ASP A 122 -9.88 -7.40 10.04
N GLY A 123 -10.56 -6.70 9.13
CA GLY A 123 -10.48 -5.26 9.07
C GLY A 123 -10.82 -4.68 7.72
N ARG A 124 -10.20 -3.53 7.45
CA ARG A 124 -10.40 -2.75 6.23
C ARG A 124 -9.57 -3.33 5.11
N HIS A 125 -10.20 -3.54 3.96
CA HIS A 125 -9.49 -3.86 2.73
C HIS A 125 -8.78 -2.62 2.17
N ARG A 126 -7.88 -2.83 1.21
CA ARG A 126 -6.98 -1.81 0.65
C ARG A 126 -7.64 -0.47 0.26
N LEU A 127 -8.80 -0.48 -0.42
CA LEU A 127 -9.51 0.76 -0.78
C LEU A 127 -10.03 1.51 0.47
N GLN A 128 -10.59 0.79 1.45
CA GLN A 128 -11.05 1.39 2.70
C GLN A 128 -9.91 2.00 3.53
N VAL A 129 -8.67 1.54 3.35
CA VAL A 129 -7.51 2.11 4.02
C VAL A 129 -7.08 3.42 3.34
N ILE A 130 -6.92 3.41 2.02
CA ILE A 130 -6.36 4.56 1.29
C ILE A 130 -7.41 5.64 0.97
N SER A 131 -8.67 5.25 0.77
CA SER A 131 -9.76 6.19 0.44
C SER A 131 -11.07 5.77 1.11
N PRO A 132 -11.19 5.92 2.45
CA PRO A 132 -12.37 5.48 3.19
C PRO A 132 -13.68 6.08 2.67
N GLY A 133 -13.66 7.37 2.32
CA GLY A 133 -14.84 8.07 1.79
C GLY A 133 -15.31 7.50 0.45
N THR A 134 -14.38 7.12 -0.43
CA THR A 134 -14.71 6.51 -1.73
C THR A 134 -15.23 5.10 -1.54
N ALA A 135 -14.66 4.32 -0.62
CA ALA A 135 -15.17 3.00 -0.27
C ALA A 135 -16.61 3.07 0.28
N ILE A 136 -16.92 4.05 1.13
CA ILE A 136 -18.29 4.28 1.65
C ILE A 136 -19.25 4.61 0.51
N LYS A 137 -18.85 5.52 -0.40
CA LYS A 137 -19.67 5.88 -1.56
C LYS A 137 -19.96 4.66 -2.43
N LEU A 138 -18.94 3.86 -2.76
CA LEU A 138 -19.11 2.64 -3.56
C LEU A 138 -20.03 1.62 -2.88
N ALA A 139 -19.89 1.44 -1.56
CA ALA A 139 -20.75 0.55 -0.79
C ALA A 139 -22.23 1.00 -0.77
N ALA A 140 -22.48 2.31 -0.86
CA ALA A 140 -23.84 2.86 -0.93
C ALA A 140 -24.51 2.70 -2.30
N VAL A 141 -23.75 2.38 -3.36
CA VAL A 141 -24.31 2.19 -4.71
C VAL A 141 -25.00 0.82 -4.80
N SER A 142 -26.28 0.85 -5.17
CA SER A 142 -27.07 -0.36 -5.43
C SER A 142 -26.47 -1.18 -6.58
N SER A 143 -26.69 -2.50 -6.58
CA SER A 143 -26.19 -3.39 -7.64
C SER A 143 -26.59 -2.96 -9.05
N SER A 144 -27.78 -2.37 -9.24
CA SER A 144 -28.23 -1.88 -10.55
C SER A 144 -27.56 -0.58 -11.02
N GLY A 145 -26.92 0.17 -10.11
CA GLY A 145 -26.26 1.44 -10.42
C GLY A 145 -24.74 1.34 -10.56
N LEU A 146 -24.16 0.13 -10.46
CA LEU A 146 -22.70 -0.04 -10.53
C LEU A 146 -22.15 0.32 -11.91
N SER A 147 -22.85 -0.04 -12.98
CA SER A 147 -22.45 0.27 -14.36
C SER A 147 -22.39 1.77 -14.63
N ASP A 148 -23.18 2.58 -13.92
CA ASP A 148 -23.19 4.04 -14.06
C ASP A 148 -21.93 4.71 -13.46
N LEU A 149 -21.15 3.97 -12.66
CA LEU A 149 -19.88 4.45 -12.11
C LEU A 149 -18.72 4.27 -13.08
N LEU A 150 -18.88 3.44 -14.12
CA LEU A 150 -17.82 3.10 -15.03
C LEU A 150 -17.66 4.19 -16.11
N PRO A 151 -16.43 4.48 -16.55
CA PRO A 151 -16.24 5.23 -17.79
C PRO A 151 -16.87 4.48 -18.98
N PRO A 152 -17.07 5.14 -20.12
CA PRO A 152 -17.53 4.47 -21.33
C PRO A 152 -16.64 3.26 -21.66
N PRO A 153 -17.23 2.13 -22.08
CA PRO A 153 -16.45 0.94 -22.40
C PRO A 153 -15.48 1.24 -23.56
N PRO A 154 -14.29 0.63 -23.56
CA PRO A 154 -13.36 0.74 -24.67
C PRO A 154 -13.98 0.20 -25.96
N THR A 155 -13.57 0.75 -27.10
CA THR A 155 -14.03 0.30 -28.43
C THR A 155 -13.51 -1.09 -28.80
N ASP A 156 -12.40 -1.53 -28.19
CA ASP A 156 -11.90 -2.90 -28.30
C ASP A 156 -12.54 -3.79 -27.23
N ALA A 157 -13.17 -4.87 -27.67
CA ALA A 157 -13.84 -5.82 -26.80
C ALA A 157 -12.89 -6.89 -26.21
N ASN A 158 -11.65 -6.97 -26.70
CA ASN A 158 -10.68 -7.94 -26.21
C ASN A 158 -10.18 -7.57 -24.80
N ALA A 159 -9.89 -8.59 -24.00
CA ALA A 159 -9.24 -8.39 -22.71
C ALA A 159 -7.82 -7.84 -22.94
N PRO A 160 -7.38 -6.84 -22.16
CA PRO A 160 -5.98 -6.41 -22.17
C PRO A 160 -5.06 -7.58 -21.81
N GLU A 161 -3.87 -7.62 -22.41
CA GLU A 161 -2.85 -8.61 -22.06
C GLU A 161 -2.43 -8.45 -20.59
N ASP A 162 -2.36 -9.53 -19.81
CA ASP A 162 -1.94 -9.44 -18.41
C ASP A 162 -0.40 -9.41 -18.28
N GLN A 163 0.17 -8.20 -18.29
CA GLN A 163 1.60 -7.95 -18.13
C GLN A 163 2.03 -7.72 -16.67
N ARG A 164 1.14 -7.96 -15.69
CA ARG A 164 1.42 -7.62 -14.27
C ARG A 164 2.70 -8.26 -13.75
N SER A 165 3.00 -9.52 -14.11
CA SER A 165 4.22 -10.19 -13.65
C SER A 165 5.49 -9.48 -14.10
N GLN A 166 5.52 -9.01 -15.36
CA GLN A 166 6.66 -8.27 -15.90
C GLN A 166 6.78 -6.88 -15.26
N LEU A 167 5.67 -6.17 -15.12
CA LEU A 167 5.67 -4.84 -14.51
C LEU A 167 6.00 -4.89 -13.01
N TRP A 168 5.57 -5.94 -12.31
CA TRP A 168 5.91 -6.16 -10.90
C TRP A 168 7.41 -6.38 -10.70
N PHE A 169 8.06 -7.07 -11.65
CA PHE A 169 9.52 -7.17 -11.65
C PHE A 169 10.19 -5.79 -11.70
N GLU A 170 9.70 -4.89 -12.55
CA GLU A 170 10.23 -3.53 -12.63
C GLU A 170 9.98 -2.72 -11.34
N VAL A 171 8.91 -3.00 -10.59
CA VAL A 171 8.62 -2.39 -9.28
C VAL A 171 9.64 -2.78 -8.22
N PHE A 172 9.97 -4.07 -8.07
CA PHE A 172 10.91 -4.47 -7.02
C PHE A 172 12.38 -4.37 -7.45
N ARG A 173 12.69 -4.34 -8.75
CA ARG A 173 14.08 -4.28 -9.24
C ARG A 173 14.91 -3.15 -8.62
N PRO A 174 14.42 -1.91 -8.43
CA PRO A 174 15.17 -0.84 -7.76
C PRO A 174 15.57 -1.16 -6.31
N LEU A 175 14.82 -2.02 -5.62
CA LEU A 175 15.12 -2.46 -4.25
C LEU A 175 16.37 -3.36 -4.18
N LEU A 176 16.79 -3.95 -5.30
CA LEU A 176 18.02 -4.73 -5.40
C LEU A 176 19.29 -3.87 -5.49
N SER A 177 19.13 -2.54 -5.57
CA SER A 177 20.21 -1.57 -5.74
C SER A 177 20.34 -0.65 -4.53
N ASN A 178 21.55 -0.13 -4.29
CA ASN A 178 21.83 0.89 -3.28
C ASN A 178 21.98 2.31 -3.87
N VAL A 179 21.56 2.52 -5.12
CA VAL A 179 21.59 3.84 -5.76
C VAL A 179 20.67 4.81 -5.01
N PRO A 180 21.13 6.03 -4.67
CA PRO A 180 20.35 7.00 -3.88
C PRO A 180 18.97 7.33 -4.49
N ASP A 181 18.90 7.46 -5.80
CA ASP A 181 17.68 7.88 -6.52
C ASP A 181 16.72 6.72 -6.84
N ARG A 182 16.94 5.53 -6.26
CA ARG A 182 16.12 4.33 -6.52
C ARG A 182 14.64 4.53 -6.20
N ALA A 183 14.32 5.44 -5.27
CA ALA A 183 12.95 5.73 -4.86
C ALA A 183 12.12 6.29 -6.02
N ALA A 184 12.62 7.30 -6.74
CA ALA A 184 11.92 7.86 -7.90
C ALA A 184 11.75 6.82 -9.02
N VAL A 185 12.77 6.00 -9.26
CA VAL A 185 12.71 4.91 -10.25
C VAL A 185 11.65 3.87 -9.86
N GLN A 186 11.58 3.48 -8.58
CA GLN A 186 10.54 2.57 -8.10
C GLN A 186 9.14 3.16 -8.26
N LEU A 187 8.93 4.41 -7.83
CA LEU A 187 7.63 5.05 -7.94
C LEU A 187 7.17 5.14 -9.40
N ALA A 188 8.06 5.48 -10.33
CA ALA A 188 7.73 5.51 -11.76
C ALA A 188 7.36 4.12 -12.29
N ALA A 189 8.09 3.07 -11.91
CA ALA A 189 7.75 1.70 -12.26
C ALA A 189 6.40 1.26 -11.66
N PHE A 190 6.10 1.72 -10.43
CA PHE A 190 4.83 1.44 -9.78
C PHE A 190 3.66 2.15 -10.45
N VAL A 191 3.83 3.40 -10.89
CA VAL A 191 2.81 4.09 -11.70
C VAL A 191 2.47 3.25 -12.93
N SER A 192 3.46 2.77 -13.69
CA SER A 192 3.21 1.88 -14.83
C SER A 192 2.49 0.58 -14.46
N TYR A 193 2.85 -0.03 -13.33
CA TYR A 193 2.15 -1.21 -12.83
C TYR A 193 0.70 -0.90 -12.45
N ALA A 194 0.46 0.19 -11.73
CA ALA A 194 -0.86 0.60 -11.27
C ALA A 194 -1.76 0.98 -12.45
N ASP A 195 -1.21 1.64 -13.48
CA ASP A 195 -1.90 1.95 -14.73
C ASP A 195 -2.35 0.69 -15.46
N HIS A 196 -1.46 -0.30 -15.59
CA HIS A 196 -1.82 -1.60 -16.17
C HIS A 196 -2.85 -2.36 -15.32
N ALA A 197 -2.71 -2.33 -14.00
CA ALA A 197 -3.62 -3.01 -13.08
C ALA A 197 -5.03 -2.38 -13.08
N GLN A 198 -5.13 -1.04 -13.19
CA GLN A 198 -6.43 -0.38 -13.31
C GLN A 198 -7.12 -0.71 -14.64
N GLU A 199 -6.40 -0.87 -15.75
CA GLU A 199 -6.97 -1.30 -17.04
C GLU A 199 -7.60 -2.70 -16.95
N LEU A 200 -6.88 -3.66 -16.35
CA LEU A 200 -7.39 -5.02 -16.12
C LEU A 200 -8.60 -5.02 -15.20
N ALA A 201 -8.56 -4.25 -14.10
CA ALA A 201 -9.68 -4.13 -13.17
C ALA A 201 -10.91 -3.49 -13.82
N LEU A 202 -10.71 -2.47 -14.66
CA LEU A 202 -11.78 -1.82 -15.41
C LEU A 202 -12.42 -2.77 -16.42
N HIS A 203 -11.63 -3.54 -17.16
CA HIS A 203 -12.15 -4.56 -18.07
C HIS A 203 -12.99 -5.61 -17.31
N ARG A 204 -12.51 -6.07 -16.14
CA ARG A 204 -13.28 -6.97 -15.26
C ARG A 204 -14.60 -6.34 -14.80
N ALA A 205 -14.60 -5.05 -14.45
CA ALA A 205 -15.81 -4.35 -14.03
C ALA A 205 -16.85 -4.22 -15.14
N HIS A 206 -16.43 -4.06 -16.40
CA HIS A 206 -17.34 -4.05 -17.55
C HIS A 206 -17.91 -5.43 -17.89
N THR A 207 -17.15 -6.49 -17.65
CA THR A 207 -17.49 -7.85 -18.08
C THR A 207 -18.07 -8.73 -16.97
N ALA A 208 -18.05 -8.26 -15.72
CA ALA A 208 -18.62 -8.96 -14.59
C ALA A 208 -20.12 -9.22 -14.75
N THR A 209 -20.52 -10.47 -14.55
CA THR A 209 -21.92 -10.90 -14.61
C THR A 209 -22.59 -10.91 -13.24
N ASP A 210 -21.82 -11.01 -12.16
CA ASP A 210 -22.28 -10.92 -10.79
C ASP A 210 -22.04 -9.52 -10.20
N PRO A 211 -23.04 -8.89 -9.54
CA PRO A 211 -22.86 -7.55 -8.98
C PRO A 211 -21.84 -7.44 -7.84
N ALA A 212 -21.55 -8.52 -7.10
CA ALA A 212 -20.51 -8.51 -6.09
C ALA A 212 -19.13 -8.49 -6.76
N ASP A 213 -18.94 -9.30 -7.80
CA ASP A 213 -17.71 -9.29 -8.60
C ASP A 213 -17.50 -7.94 -9.30
N GLN A 214 -18.58 -7.35 -9.85
CA GLN A 214 -18.51 -6.03 -10.46
C GLN A 214 -18.09 -4.96 -9.44
N ARG A 215 -18.67 -4.98 -8.24
CA ARG A 215 -18.31 -4.03 -7.18
C ARG A 215 -16.87 -4.22 -6.72
N ALA A 216 -16.40 -5.46 -6.59
CA ALA A 216 -15.01 -5.76 -6.24
C ALA A 216 -14.04 -5.26 -7.32
N ALA A 217 -14.36 -5.46 -8.60
CA ALA A 217 -13.57 -4.96 -9.72
C ALA A 217 -13.55 -3.41 -9.77
N ILE A 218 -14.67 -2.74 -9.50
CA ILE A 218 -14.72 -1.27 -9.36
C ILE A 218 -13.84 -0.82 -8.19
N ALA A 219 -13.90 -1.50 -7.05
CA ALA A 219 -13.08 -1.16 -5.90
C ALA A 219 -11.58 -1.30 -6.21
N ASP A 220 -11.19 -2.35 -6.93
CA ASP A 220 -9.82 -2.59 -7.36
C ASP A 220 -9.35 -1.54 -8.39
N TRP A 221 -10.21 -1.21 -9.35
CA TRP A 221 -9.94 -0.16 -10.34
C TRP A 221 -9.67 1.19 -9.66
N ILE A 222 -10.55 1.62 -8.75
CA ILE A 222 -10.38 2.86 -7.99
C ILE A 222 -9.11 2.82 -7.13
N TYR A 223 -8.82 1.68 -6.50
CA TYR A 223 -7.61 1.51 -5.69
C TYR A 223 -6.33 1.74 -6.51
N TRP A 224 -6.21 1.10 -7.67
CA TRP A 224 -5.05 1.26 -8.55
C TRP A 224 -4.96 2.67 -9.13
N GLN A 225 -6.08 3.26 -9.53
CA GLN A 225 -6.12 4.65 -9.98
C GLN A 225 -5.59 5.60 -8.89
N HIS A 226 -6.04 5.42 -7.64
CA HIS A 226 -5.59 6.25 -6.52
C HIS A 226 -4.09 6.09 -6.24
N LEU A 227 -3.57 4.86 -6.29
CA LEU A 227 -2.13 4.61 -6.15
C LEU A 227 -1.30 5.28 -7.26
N SER A 228 -1.76 5.20 -8.51
CA SER A 228 -1.10 5.85 -9.64
C SER A 228 -1.00 7.37 -9.43
N VAL A 229 -2.09 8.02 -9.01
CA VAL A 229 -2.11 9.47 -8.70
C VAL A 229 -1.17 9.80 -7.55
N LEU A 230 -1.26 9.07 -6.44
CA LEU A 230 -0.48 9.32 -5.23
C LEU A 230 1.03 9.28 -5.49
N MET A 231 1.47 8.33 -6.33
CA MET A 231 2.88 8.20 -6.72
C MET A 231 3.29 9.20 -7.81
N SER A 232 2.39 9.53 -8.74
CA SER A 232 2.63 10.56 -9.75
C SER A 232 2.81 11.95 -9.12
N ASP A 233 2.01 12.30 -8.12
CA ASP A 233 2.12 13.57 -7.39
C ASP A 233 3.44 13.68 -6.62
N ALA A 234 3.88 12.58 -6.01
CA ALA A 234 5.17 12.48 -5.34
C ALA A 234 6.34 12.70 -6.33
N LEU A 235 6.26 12.14 -7.53
CA LEU A 235 7.25 12.31 -8.60
C LEU A 235 7.26 13.73 -9.17
N ALA A 236 6.08 14.30 -9.44
CA ALA A 236 5.96 15.64 -10.00
C ALA A 236 6.59 16.70 -9.08
N THR A 237 6.44 16.53 -7.76
CA THR A 237 7.05 17.46 -6.80
C THR A 237 8.57 17.31 -6.72
N ALA A 238 9.09 16.09 -6.85
CA ALA A 238 10.54 15.84 -6.86
C ALA A 238 11.25 16.49 -8.06
N ALA A 239 10.57 16.68 -9.19
CA ALA A 239 11.12 17.35 -10.37
C ALA A 239 11.19 18.89 -10.27
N THR A 240 10.57 19.48 -9.23
CA THR A 240 10.46 20.94 -9.05
C THR A 240 11.42 21.54 -8.02
N VAL A 241 12.33 20.73 -7.47
CA VAL A 241 13.33 21.14 -6.46
C VAL A 241 14.73 21.20 -7.06
#